data_AF-A0A241Q3P7-F1
#
_entry.id   AF-A0A241Q3P7-F1
#
_cell.length_a   1.000
_cell.length_b   1.000
_cell.length_c   1.000
_cell.angle_alpha   90.00
_cell.angle_beta   90.00
_cell.angle_gamma   90.00
#
_symmetry.space_group_name_H-M   'P 1'
#
loop_
_entity.id
_entity.type
_entity.pdbx_description
1 polymer ?
#
loop_
_entity_poly.entity_id
_entity_poly.type
_entity_poly.pdbx_seq_one_letter_code
_entity_poly.pdbx_strand_id
1 'polypeptide(L)'
;MDILVFLFLKLFFFWIILTIFEVVVIYSMEVSTFKYIKLLKFLEIFYVILTIISIDFYLHIGPKVFSYLIYSLFIMTYFGILIYDFWKKKITKKDFIIYFIYFFIDVVLVYLSSIMAFLFLGSGSYV
;
A
#
# COMPACT_ATOMS: atom_id res chain seq x y z
N MET A 1 -2.95 -26.10 3.12
CA MET A 1 -3.25 -24.80 3.78
C MET A 1 -2.10 -24.33 4.67
N ASP A 2 -1.34 -25.23 5.31
CA ASP A 2 -0.36 -24.85 6.36
C ASP A 2 0.77 -23.91 5.89
N ILE A 3 1.30 -24.11 4.68
CA ILE A 3 2.35 -23.23 4.12
C ILE A 3 1.82 -21.81 3.86
N LEU A 4 0.56 -21.69 3.44
CA LEU A 4 -0.08 -20.40 3.13
C LEU A 4 -0.37 -19.63 4.43
N VAL A 5 -0.85 -20.32 5.47
CA VAL A 5 -1.05 -19.73 6.80
C VAL A 5 0.28 -19.23 7.38
N PHE A 6 1.37 -20.00 7.21
CA PHE A 6 2.71 -19.58 7.63
C PHE A 6 3.21 -18.34 6.88
N LEU A 7 3.03 -18.28 5.56
CA LEU A 7 3.39 -17.11 4.75
C LEU A 7 2.58 -15.87 5.13
N PHE A 8 1.29 -16.02 5.38
CA PHE A 8 0.40 -14.94 5.82
C PHE A 8 0.87 -14.36 7.16
N LEU A 9 1.19 -15.23 8.13
CA LEU A 9 1.69 -14.83 9.44
C LEU A 9 3.00 -14.03 9.32
N LYS A 10 3.90 -14.45 8.43
CA LYS A 10 5.17 -13.74 8.17
C LYS A 10 4.96 -12.36 7.54
N LEU A 11 4.03 -12.24 6.60
CA LEU A 11 3.66 -10.96 5.98
C LEU A 11 3.06 -10.00 7.02
N PHE A 12 2.23 -10.52 7.93
CA PHE A 12 1.61 -9.75 9.00
C PHE A 12 2.65 -9.17 9.98
N PHE A 13 3.62 -9.98 10.43
CA PHE A 13 4.70 -9.46 11.28
C PHE A 13 5.58 -8.45 10.55
N PHE A 14 5.86 -8.66 9.27
CA PHE A 14 6.64 -7.71 8.47
C PHE A 14 5.93 -6.36 8.34
N TRP A 15 4.61 -6.36 8.12
CA TRP A 15 3.79 -5.15 8.08
C TRP A 15 3.85 -4.37 9.40
N ILE A 16 3.67 -5.05 10.56
CA ILE A 16 3.78 -4.41 11.89
C ILE A 16 5.15 -3.75 12.10
N ILE A 17 6.22 -4.46 11.77
CA ILE A 17 7.59 -3.93 11.90
C ILE A 17 7.77 -2.69 11.03
N LEU A 18 7.22 -2.70 9.81
CA LEU A 18 7.26 -1.57 8.91
C LEU A 18 6.51 -0.36 9.48
N THR A 19 5.33 -0.56 10.06
CA THR A 19 4.54 0.51 10.69
C THR A 19 5.30 1.17 11.84
N ILE A 20 5.97 0.37 12.68
CA ILE A 20 6.79 0.88 13.79
C ILE A 20 7.99 1.67 13.25
N PHE A 21 8.69 1.13 12.24
CA PHE A 21 9.80 1.81 11.60
C PHE A 21 9.38 3.15 10.98
N GLU A 22 8.24 3.17 10.30
CA GLU A 22 7.66 4.38 9.72
C GLU A 22 7.39 5.43 10.81
N VAL A 23 6.76 5.06 11.93
CA VAL A 23 6.52 5.97 13.06
C VAL A 23 7.82 6.54 13.63
N VAL A 24 8.84 5.70 13.81
CA VAL A 24 10.15 6.14 14.31
C VAL A 24 10.82 7.12 13.34
N VAL A 25 10.77 6.85 12.03
CA VAL A 25 11.34 7.74 11.01
C VAL A 25 10.56 9.05 10.93
N ILE A 26 9.23 9.02 11.02
CA ILE A 26 8.37 10.22 11.08
C ILE A 26 8.78 11.13 12.24
N TYR A 27 8.99 10.56 13.43
CA TYR A 27 9.41 11.33 14.61
C TYR A 27 10.79 11.97 14.45
N SER A 28 11.63 11.43 13.57
CA SER A 28 12.96 11.96 13.27
C SER A 28 12.98 12.99 12.14
N MET A 29 11.85 13.26 11.46
CA MET A 29 11.78 14.14 10.29
C MET A 29 11.11 15.50 10.60
N GLU A 30 11.49 16.54 9.85
CA GLU A 30 10.93 17.90 9.99
C GLU A 30 9.46 18.00 9.52
N VAL A 31 8.68 18.95 10.04
CA VAL A 31 7.22 19.10 9.82
C VAL A 31 6.79 19.18 8.34
N SER A 32 7.66 19.66 7.44
CA SER A 32 7.38 19.75 6.00
C SER A 32 7.32 18.38 5.29
N THR A 33 7.94 17.36 5.89
CA THR A 33 8.00 15.97 5.38
C THR A 33 6.68 15.20 5.58
N PHE A 34 5.85 15.62 6.53
CA PHE A 34 4.59 14.98 6.88
C PHE A 34 3.60 14.88 5.71
N LYS A 35 3.71 15.78 4.72
CA LYS A 35 2.79 15.80 3.56
C LYS A 35 2.78 14.45 2.84
N TYR A 36 3.95 13.86 2.56
CA TYR A 36 4.07 12.65 1.76
C TYR A 36 3.67 11.40 2.53
N ILE A 37 4.04 11.34 3.80
CA ILE A 37 3.71 10.24 4.72
C ILE A 37 2.20 10.22 4.99
N LYS A 38 1.59 11.39 5.20
CA LYS A 38 0.13 11.50 5.37
C LYS A 38 -0.62 11.05 4.11
N LEU A 39 -0.10 11.39 2.93
CA LEU A 39 -0.71 11.00 1.65
C LEU A 39 -0.55 9.50 1.39
N LEU A 40 0.57 8.90 1.82
CA LEU A 40 0.83 7.47 1.76
C LEU A 40 -0.12 6.68 2.68
N LYS A 41 -0.30 7.10 3.94
CA LYS A 41 -1.28 6.51 4.86
C LYS A 41 -2.72 6.64 4.39
N PHE A 42 -3.07 7.77 3.79
CA PHE A 42 -4.37 7.94 3.15
C PHE A 42 -4.58 6.91 2.04
N LEU A 43 -3.55 6.66 1.21
CA LEU A 43 -3.59 5.67 0.14
C LEU A 43 -3.82 4.25 0.68
N GLU A 44 -3.16 3.89 1.79
CA GLU A 44 -3.28 2.59 2.45
C GLU A 44 -4.70 2.37 3.00
N ILE A 45 -5.24 3.34 3.76
CA ILE A 45 -6.60 3.27 4.30
C ILE A 45 -7.63 3.25 3.17
N PHE A 46 -7.43 4.07 2.13
CA PHE A 46 -8.32 4.12 0.98
C PHE A 46 -8.36 2.80 0.22
N TYR A 47 -7.22 2.09 0.10
CA TYR A 47 -7.18 0.75 -0.48
C TYR A 47 -7.98 -0.28 0.32
N VAL A 48 -7.87 -0.25 1.65
CA VAL A 48 -8.64 -1.14 2.53
C VAL A 48 -10.15 -0.88 2.36
N ILE A 49 -10.57 0.38 2.34
CA ILE A 49 -11.97 0.76 2.11
C ILE A 49 -12.45 0.30 0.73
N LEU A 50 -11.66 0.55 -0.33
CA LEU A 50 -11.97 0.09 -1.69
C LEU A 50 -12.12 -1.43 -1.75
N THR A 51 -11.28 -2.16 -1.02
CA THR A 51 -11.32 -3.62 -0.96
C THR A 51 -12.59 -4.10 -0.26
N ILE A 52 -12.98 -3.50 0.87
CA ILE A 52 -14.22 -3.82 1.59
C ILE A 52 -15.45 -3.54 0.71
N ILE A 53 -15.53 -2.35 0.09
CA ILE A 53 -16.62 -1.99 -0.82
C ILE A 53 -16.68 -2.98 -2.01
N SER A 54 -15.54 -3.39 -2.54
CA SER A 54 -15.47 -4.35 -3.65
C SER A 54 -15.88 -5.78 -3.25
N ILE A 55 -15.73 -6.14 -1.97
CA ILE A 55 -16.21 -7.42 -1.42
C ILE A 55 -17.74 -7.42 -1.31
N ASP A 56 -18.36 -6.31 -0.87
CA ASP A 56 -19.82 -6.20 -0.80
C ASP A 56 -20.47 -6.18 -2.21
N PHE A 57 -19.81 -5.53 -3.18
CA PHE A 57 -20.26 -5.54 -4.58
C PHE A 57 -20.04 -6.86 -5.31
N TYR A 58 -19.37 -7.85 -4.69
CA TYR A 58 -19.02 -9.13 -5.32
C TYR A 58 -20.25 -9.97 -5.75
N LEU A 59 -21.43 -9.64 -5.24
CA LEU A 59 -22.71 -10.24 -5.62
C LEU A 59 -23.29 -9.69 -6.95
N HIS A 60 -22.77 -8.59 -7.50
CA HIS A 60 -23.21 -8.02 -8.78
C HIS A 60 -21.99 -7.53 -9.61
N ILE A 61 -21.51 -8.41 -10.51
CA ILE A 61 -20.71 -8.18 -11.74
C ILE A 61 -19.65 -7.04 -11.72
N GLY A 62 -18.37 -7.41 -11.88
CA GLY A 62 -17.30 -6.52 -12.36
C GLY A 62 -16.54 -5.57 -11.39
N PRO A 63 -16.66 -5.60 -10.06
CA PRO A 63 -16.04 -4.59 -9.18
C PRO A 63 -14.52 -4.75 -8.99
N LYS A 64 -13.97 -5.97 -9.15
CA LYS A 64 -12.54 -6.24 -8.91
C LYS A 64 -11.60 -5.45 -9.82
N VAL A 65 -11.89 -5.37 -11.12
CA VAL A 65 -11.01 -4.67 -12.07
C VAL A 65 -11.06 -3.17 -11.84
N PHE A 66 -12.22 -2.64 -11.43
CA PHE A 66 -12.44 -1.23 -11.17
C PHE A 66 -11.68 -0.74 -9.92
N SER A 67 -11.65 -1.52 -8.84
CA SER A 67 -10.90 -1.17 -7.63
C SER A 67 -9.38 -1.15 -7.86
N TYR A 68 -8.84 -2.11 -8.62
CA TYR A 68 -7.43 -2.11 -9.00
C TYR A 68 -7.08 -0.93 -9.90
N LEU A 69 -7.95 -0.57 -10.86
CA LEU A 69 -7.76 0.61 -11.71
C LEU A 69 -7.72 1.91 -10.90
N ILE A 70 -8.66 2.09 -9.98
CA ILE A 70 -8.67 3.27 -9.10
C ILE A 70 -7.39 3.31 -8.27
N TYR A 71 -7.04 2.21 -7.61
CA TYR A 71 -5.83 2.16 -6.78
C TYR A 71 -4.56 2.44 -7.59
N SER A 72 -4.44 1.88 -8.80
CA SER A 72 -3.34 2.15 -9.71
C SER A 72 -3.25 3.63 -10.09
N LEU A 73 -4.39 4.30 -10.30
CA LEU A 73 -4.44 5.73 -10.63
C LEU A 73 -3.95 6.59 -9.45
N PHE A 74 -4.30 6.21 -8.22
CA PHE A 74 -3.81 6.84 -7.00
C PHE A 74 -2.30 6.65 -6.78
N ILE A 75 -1.77 5.45 -7.01
CA ILE A 75 -0.32 5.16 -7.00
C ILE A 75 0.41 6.07 -7.99
N MET A 76 -0.09 6.16 -9.22
CA MET A 76 0.51 6.98 -10.28
C MET A 76 0.47 8.47 -9.92
N THR A 77 -0.62 8.92 -9.28
CA THR A 77 -0.76 10.30 -8.80
C THR A 77 0.23 10.61 -7.68
N TYR A 78 0.39 9.72 -6.69
CA TYR A 78 1.40 9.87 -5.63
C TYR A 78 2.79 9.99 -6.23
N PHE A 79 3.14 9.07 -7.13
CA PHE A 79 4.45 9.03 -7.75
C PHE A 79 4.73 10.28 -8.60
N GLY A 80 3.72 10.76 -9.34
CA GLY A 80 3.80 12.02 -10.08
C GLY A 80 4.06 13.23 -9.18
N ILE A 81 3.40 13.33 -8.02
CA ILE A 81 3.63 14.40 -7.04
C ILE A 81 5.06 14.33 -6.50
N LEU A 82 5.56 13.12 -6.19
CA LEU A 82 6.90 12.91 -5.68
C LEU A 82 7.98 13.37 -6.68
N ILE A 83 7.84 12.99 -7.95
CA ILE A 83 8.74 13.44 -9.03
C ILE A 83 8.64 14.94 -9.23
N TYR A 84 7.43 15.50 -9.25
CA TYR A 84 7.21 16.92 -9.46
C TYR A 84 7.88 17.77 -8.36
N ASP A 85 7.67 17.42 -7.09
CA ASP A 85 8.24 18.17 -5.97
C ASP A 85 9.78 17.97 -5.89
N PHE A 86 10.31 16.81 -6.33
CA PHE A 86 11.75 16.62 -6.52
C PHE A 86 12.33 17.51 -7.62
N TRP A 87 11.69 17.55 -8.80
CA TRP A 87 12.16 18.37 -9.91
C TRP A 87 12.08 19.87 -9.58
N LYS A 88 11.05 20.29 -8.83
CA LYS A 88 10.92 21.66 -8.32
C LYS A 88 11.88 21.99 -7.17
N LYS A 89 12.74 21.05 -6.76
CA LYS A 89 13.70 21.17 -5.65
C LYS A 89 13.06 21.51 -4.30
N LYS A 90 11.78 21.13 -4.10
CA LYS A 90 11.09 21.31 -2.82
C LYS A 90 11.51 20.28 -1.77
N ILE A 91 12.03 19.13 -2.22
CA ILE A 91 12.55 18.06 -1.37
C ILE A 91 14.00 17.76 -1.73
N THR A 92 14.80 17.34 -0.74
CA THR A 92 16.20 17.00 -0.97
C THR A 92 16.34 15.62 -1.62
N LYS A 93 17.52 15.31 -2.19
CA LYS A 93 17.82 13.97 -2.71
C LYS A 93 17.67 12.89 -1.65
N LYS A 94 18.06 13.17 -0.41
CA LYS A 94 17.95 12.23 0.71
C LYS A 94 16.48 11.94 1.01
N ASP A 95 15.65 12.96 1.13
CA ASP A 95 14.22 12.81 1.45
C ASP A 95 13.49 12.09 0.31
N PHE A 96 13.80 12.43 -0.94
CA PHE A 96 13.25 11.73 -2.10
C PHE A 96 13.53 10.24 -2.06
N ILE A 97 14.78 9.82 -1.75
CA ILE A 97 15.13 8.40 -1.63
C ILE A 97 14.31 7.74 -0.53
N ILE A 98 14.16 8.39 0.63
CA ILE A 98 13.40 7.83 1.74
C ILE A 98 11.93 7.64 1.34
N TYR A 99 11.25 8.68 0.83
CA TYR A 99 9.85 8.57 0.41
C TYR A 99 9.66 7.57 -0.72
N PHE A 100 10.60 7.51 -1.66
CA PHE A 100 10.54 6.55 -2.76
C PHE A 100 10.62 5.11 -2.25
N ILE A 101 11.52 4.83 -1.29
CA ILE A 101 11.63 3.50 -0.67
C ILE A 101 10.35 3.14 0.07
N TYR A 102 9.79 4.05 0.89
CA TYR A 102 8.53 3.81 1.59
C TYR A 102 7.38 3.53 0.63
N PHE A 103 7.19 4.39 -0.37
CA PHE A 103 6.19 4.20 -1.41
C PHE A 103 6.33 2.85 -2.12
N PHE A 104 7.56 2.48 -2.49
CA PHE A 104 7.82 1.22 -3.18
C PHE A 104 7.49 0.01 -2.28
N ILE A 105 7.91 0.04 -1.02
CA ILE A 105 7.63 -1.04 -0.06
C ILE A 105 6.12 -1.20 0.13
N ASP A 106 5.37 -0.11 0.31
CA ASP A 106 3.93 -0.16 0.53
C ASP A 106 3.19 -0.75 -0.68
N VAL A 107 3.55 -0.32 -1.90
CA VAL A 107 2.96 -0.86 -3.14
C VAL A 107 3.25 -2.37 -3.26
N VAL A 108 4.48 -2.81 -2.97
CA VAL A 108 4.85 -4.22 -3.00
C VAL A 108 4.10 -5.02 -1.94
N LEU A 109 3.96 -4.48 -0.73
CA LEU A 109 3.23 -5.12 0.37
C LEU A 109 1.75 -5.29 0.03
N VAL A 110 1.10 -4.25 -0.51
CA VAL A 110 -0.30 -4.31 -0.93
C VAL A 110 -0.49 -5.34 -2.04
N TYR A 111 0.41 -5.38 -3.03
CA TYR A 111 0.35 -6.35 -4.12
C TYR A 111 0.53 -7.79 -3.62
N LEU A 112 1.51 -8.06 -2.75
CA LEU A 112 1.73 -9.37 -2.16
C LEU A 112 0.56 -9.80 -1.27
N SER A 113 0.00 -8.89 -0.48
CA SER A 113 -1.16 -9.14 0.37
C SER A 113 -2.39 -9.50 -0.46
N SER A 114 -2.60 -8.81 -1.59
CA SER A 114 -3.65 -9.12 -2.55
C SER A 114 -3.50 -10.52 -3.16
N ILE A 115 -2.31 -10.90 -3.62
CA ILE A 115 -2.03 -12.25 -4.13
C ILE A 115 -2.30 -13.29 -3.05
N MET A 116 -1.83 -13.04 -1.83
CA MET A 116 -2.00 -13.95 -0.71
C MET A 116 -3.48 -14.15 -0.36
N ALA A 117 -4.25 -13.07 -0.32
CA ALA A 117 -5.70 -13.10 -0.11
C ALA A 117 -6.43 -13.86 -1.23
N PHE A 118 -6.02 -13.66 -2.49
CA PHE A 118 -6.57 -14.40 -3.63
C PHE A 118 -6.30 -15.89 -3.53
N LEU A 119 -5.06 -16.30 -3.22
CA LEU A 119 -4.69 -17.70 -3.06
C LEU A 119 -5.41 -18.35 -1.88
N PHE A 120 -5.55 -17.63 -0.76
CA PHE A 120 -6.24 -18.13 0.43
C PHE A 120 -7.74 -18.33 0.17
N LEU A 121 -8.44 -17.31 -0.37
CA LEU A 121 -9.88 -17.37 -0.64
C LEU A 121 -10.24 -18.26 -1.83
N GLY A 122 -9.43 -18.26 -2.90
CA GLY A 122 -9.67 -19.08 -4.09
C GLY A 122 -9.42 -20.57 -3.88
N SER A 123 -8.61 -20.95 -2.89
CA SER A 123 -8.35 -22.36 -2.56
C SER A 123 -9.53 -23.10 -1.91
N GLY A 124 -10.55 -22.37 -1.44
CA GLY A 124 -11.76 -22.96 -0.82
C GLY A 124 -12.90 -23.28 -1.80
N SER A 125 -12.79 -22.97 -3.08
CA SER A 125 -13.89 -23.10 -4.06
C SER A 125 -13.87 -24.39 -4.90
N TYR A 126 -13.00 -25.36 -4.58
CA TYR A 126 -12.87 -26.63 -5.31
C TYR A 126 -13.04 -27.88 -4.41
N VAL A 127 -13.92 -27.80 -3.40
CA VAL A 127 -14.39 -28.97 -2.63
C VAL A 127 -15.91 -29.05 -2.73
#